data_AF-A0A0K8URX0-F1
#
_entry.id   AF-A0A0K8URX0-F1
#
_cell.length_a   1.000
_cell.length_b   1.000
_cell.length_c   1.000
_cell.angle_alpha   90.00
_cell.angle_beta   90.00
_cell.angle_gamma   90.00
#
_symmetry.space_group_name_H-M   'P 1'
#
loop_
_entity.id
_entity.type
_entity.pdbx_description
1 polymer ?
#
loop_
_entity_poly.entity_id
_entity_poly.type
_entity_poly.pdbx_seq_one_letter_code
_entity_poly.pdbx_strand_id
1 'polypeptide(L)'
;MQKDLKIILGGICLILAVHCSKAEPKQLECWHCSSETIGAEDFCKESFDEDGIPDEEMRKEHNINVLRNCSSTTNSEHEQAVCRKTVEEINGKVVTKRFCYYTNKSDSLDRCMEEPTEKNVVRIFCQDCQKDRCNSAGNEYVTWLSQLLPLFLANSMRF
;
A
#
# COMPACT_ATOMS: atom_id res chain seq x y z
N MET A 1 28.01 14.72 45.48
CA MET A 1 27.61 15.73 44.48
C MET A 1 27.84 15.29 43.03
N GLN A 2 29.08 14.98 42.58
CA GLN A 2 29.33 14.63 41.16
C GLN A 2 28.77 13.25 40.73
N LYS A 3 28.68 12.28 41.65
CA LYS A 3 28.05 10.97 41.39
C LYS A 3 26.53 11.08 41.30
N ASP A 4 25.93 11.91 42.16
CA ASP A 4 24.48 12.13 42.22
C ASP A 4 23.98 12.82 40.95
N LEU A 5 24.73 13.80 40.43
CA LEU A 5 24.41 14.48 39.17
C LEU A 5 24.43 13.53 37.95
N LYS A 6 25.35 12.56 37.92
CA LYS A 6 25.43 11.54 36.85
C LYS A 6 24.27 10.55 36.91
N ILE A 7 23.83 10.17 38.11
CA ILE A 7 22.67 9.30 38.31
C ILE A 7 21.39 10.04 37.89
N ILE A 8 21.26 11.32 38.24
CA ILE A 8 20.11 12.15 37.86
C ILE A 8 20.07 12.36 36.33
N LEU A 9 21.19 12.72 35.70
CA LEU A 9 21.24 12.85 34.23
C LEU A 9 20.98 11.53 33.51
N GLY A 10 21.55 10.41 33.98
CA GLY A 10 21.30 9.09 33.42
C GLY A 10 19.83 8.67 33.53
N GLY A 11 19.20 8.97 34.67
CA GLY A 11 17.76 8.73 34.89
C GLY A 11 16.87 9.56 33.96
N ILE A 12 17.18 10.84 33.77
CA ILE A 12 16.44 11.73 32.84
C ILE A 12 16.56 11.25 31.39
N CYS A 13 17.76 10.84 30.95
CA CYS A 13 17.95 10.30 29.61
C CYS A 13 17.17 9.00 29.38
N LEU A 14 17.09 8.11 30.38
CA LEU A 14 16.29 6.88 30.30
C LEU A 14 14.79 7.17 30.23
N ILE A 15 14.29 8.14 31.00
CA ILE A 15 12.88 8.54 30.98
C ILE A 15 12.50 9.15 29.62
N LEU A 16 13.36 10.01 29.04
CA LEU A 16 13.13 10.59 27.72
C LEU A 16 13.15 9.54 26.60
N ALA A 17 14.06 8.55 26.67
CA ALA A 17 14.11 7.44 25.72
C ALA A 17 12.84 6.58 25.74
N VAL A 18 12.22 6.37 26.92
CA VAL A 18 10.96 5.62 27.05
C VAL A 18 9.75 6.42 26.54
N HIS A 19 9.77 7.76 26.64
CA HIS A 19 8.66 8.60 26.16
C HIS A 19 8.67 8.81 24.65
N CYS A 20 9.82 8.74 23.97
CA CYS A 20 9.90 8.82 22.50
C CYS A 20 9.41 7.55 21.77
N SER A 21 9.27 6.42 22.47
CA SER A 21 8.91 5.13 21.84
C SER A 21 7.40 4.90 21.65
N LYS A 22 6.55 5.83 22.10
CA LYS A 22 5.10 5.79 21.86
C LYS A 22 4.76 6.41 20.51
N ALA A 23 5.36 5.90 19.43
CA ALA A 23 4.79 6.12 18.11
C ALA A 23 3.52 5.27 18.04
N GLU A 24 2.36 5.89 17.89
CA GLU A 24 1.15 5.14 17.54
C GLU A 24 1.42 4.32 16.27
N PRO A 25 0.91 3.08 16.17
CA PRO A 25 1.10 2.30 14.96
C PRO A 25 0.55 3.09 13.78
N LYS A 26 1.43 3.52 12.87
CA LYS A 26 1.04 4.24 11.66
C LYS A 26 0.10 3.34 10.88
N GLN A 27 -1.13 3.81 10.69
CA GLN A 27 -2.12 3.08 9.90
C GLN A 27 -1.71 3.13 8.43
N LEU A 28 -1.80 1.99 7.74
CA LEU A 28 -1.48 1.87 6.32
C LEU A 28 -2.42 2.77 5.51
N GLU A 29 -1.88 3.61 4.63
CA GLU A 29 -2.67 4.44 3.71
C GLU A 29 -2.59 3.89 2.28
N CYS A 30 -3.72 3.68 1.62
CA CYS A 30 -3.77 3.13 0.27
C CYS A 30 -4.45 4.08 -0.71
N TRP A 31 -4.10 3.96 -2.00
CA TRP A 31 -4.92 4.53 -3.05
C TRP A 31 -6.27 3.83 -3.08
N HIS A 32 -7.33 4.61 -3.27
CA HIS A 32 -8.70 4.14 -3.28
C HIS A 32 -9.45 4.70 -4.49
N CYS A 33 -9.80 3.83 -5.43
CA CYS A 33 -10.53 4.22 -6.63
C CYS A 33 -11.08 3.01 -7.38
N SER A 34 -12.01 3.26 -8.31
CA SER A 34 -12.46 2.34 -9.35
C SER A 34 -12.45 3.07 -10.68
N SER A 35 -11.94 2.44 -11.74
CA SER A 35 -11.97 3.02 -13.10
C SER A 35 -13.39 3.16 -13.67
N GLU A 36 -14.42 2.68 -12.97
CA GLU A 36 -15.83 2.88 -13.31
C GLU A 36 -16.49 4.04 -12.57
N THR A 37 -15.81 4.62 -11.59
CA THR A 37 -16.30 5.82 -10.92
C THR A 37 -16.16 7.00 -11.86
N ILE A 38 -17.24 7.74 -12.06
CA ILE A 38 -17.25 8.97 -12.87
C ILE A 38 -16.24 9.96 -12.28
N GLY A 39 -15.34 10.48 -13.10
CA GLY A 39 -14.25 11.37 -12.72
C GLY A 39 -12.98 10.64 -12.26
N ALA A 40 -12.96 9.31 -12.24
CA ALA A 40 -11.77 8.51 -11.91
C ALA A 40 -11.13 7.80 -13.12
N GLU A 41 -11.72 7.97 -14.30
CA GLU A 41 -11.28 7.32 -15.54
C GLU A 41 -9.84 7.70 -15.90
N ASP A 42 -9.42 8.91 -15.57
CA ASP A 42 -8.11 9.43 -15.95
C ASP A 42 -6.96 8.99 -15.03
N PHE A 43 -7.22 8.81 -13.73
CA PHE A 43 -6.19 8.44 -12.75
C PHE A 43 -6.23 6.97 -12.29
N CYS A 44 -7.40 6.31 -12.36
CA CYS A 44 -7.58 4.96 -11.84
C CYS A 44 -7.42 3.85 -12.90
N LYS A 45 -6.62 4.09 -13.94
CA LYS A 45 -6.33 3.08 -14.98
C LYS A 45 -5.47 1.94 -14.42
N GLU A 46 -5.06 0.99 -15.26
CA GLU A 46 -4.16 -0.09 -14.86
C GLU A 46 -2.87 0.46 -14.22
N SER A 47 -2.28 1.50 -14.82
CA SER A 47 -1.27 2.34 -14.17
C SER A 47 -1.97 3.50 -13.45
N PHE A 48 -1.58 3.77 -12.21
CA PHE A 48 -2.12 4.90 -11.47
C PHE A 48 -1.44 6.19 -11.92
N ASP A 49 -2.23 7.22 -12.19
CA ASP A 49 -1.74 8.53 -12.64
C ASP A 49 -2.13 9.59 -11.62
N GLU A 50 -1.20 9.95 -10.73
CA GLU A 50 -1.43 10.97 -9.68
C GLU A 50 -1.78 12.34 -10.27
N ASP A 51 -1.24 12.68 -11.45
CA ASP A 51 -1.49 13.97 -12.09
C ASP A 51 -2.90 14.04 -12.71
N GLY A 52 -3.51 12.88 -12.96
CA GLY A 52 -4.89 12.76 -13.42
C GLY A 52 -5.94 12.91 -12.32
N ILE A 53 -5.54 13.10 -11.05
CA ILE A 53 -6.49 13.28 -9.94
C ILE A 53 -7.23 14.61 -10.14
N PRO A 54 -8.58 14.61 -10.20
CA PRO A 54 -9.34 15.83 -10.39
C PRO A 54 -9.22 16.78 -9.20
N ASP A 55 -9.58 18.04 -9.43
CA ASP A 55 -9.62 19.06 -8.39
C ASP A 55 -10.61 18.72 -7.25
N GLU A 56 -10.51 19.47 -6.17
CA GLU A 56 -11.31 19.22 -4.97
C GLU A 56 -12.82 19.39 -5.20
N GLU A 57 -13.24 20.26 -6.12
CA GLU A 57 -14.65 20.52 -6.42
C GLU A 57 -15.28 19.31 -7.13
N MET A 58 -14.65 18.86 -8.22
CA MET A 58 -15.05 17.65 -8.96
C MET A 58 -15.02 16.41 -8.06
N ARG A 59 -14.01 16.28 -7.19
CA ARG A 59 -13.94 15.18 -6.24
C ARG A 59 -15.09 15.18 -5.25
N LYS A 60 -15.53 16.34 -4.77
CA LYS A 60 -16.69 16.45 -3.88
C LYS A 60 -17.99 16.11 -4.61
N GLU A 61 -18.15 16.61 -5.83
CA GLU A 61 -19.33 16.36 -6.66
C GLU A 61 -19.52 14.87 -6.94
N HIS A 62 -18.43 14.18 -7.32
CA HIS A 62 -18.44 12.76 -7.65
C HIS A 62 -18.14 11.83 -6.47
N ASN A 63 -18.03 12.38 -5.25
CA ASN A 63 -17.70 11.65 -4.02
C ASN A 63 -16.43 10.78 -4.15
N ILE A 64 -15.40 11.33 -4.81
CA ILE A 64 -14.11 10.68 -5.04
C ILE A 64 -13.21 10.92 -3.83
N ASN A 65 -12.97 9.85 -3.08
CA ASN A 65 -11.93 9.81 -2.06
C ASN A 65 -10.74 8.94 -2.51
N VAL A 66 -9.67 9.62 -2.94
CA VAL A 66 -8.51 8.98 -3.56
C VAL A 66 -7.61 8.26 -2.54
N LEU A 67 -7.64 8.65 -1.27
CA LEU A 67 -6.80 8.08 -0.22
C LEU A 67 -7.65 7.50 0.91
N ARG A 68 -7.24 6.33 1.41
CA ARG A 68 -7.92 5.68 2.53
C ARG A 68 -6.93 5.09 3.52
N ASN A 69 -7.10 5.45 4.78
CA ASN A 69 -6.42 4.78 5.90
C ASN A 69 -7.10 3.44 6.18
N CYS A 70 -6.32 2.37 6.24
CA CYS A 70 -6.77 1.03 6.54
C CYS A 70 -6.84 0.83 8.06
N SER A 71 -7.90 1.39 8.66
CA SER A 71 -8.22 1.18 10.06
C SER A 71 -9.01 -0.11 10.23
N SER A 72 -8.41 -1.17 10.78
CA SER A 72 -9.18 -2.37 11.15
C SER A 72 -10.05 -2.02 12.34
N THR A 73 -11.36 -2.23 12.23
CA THR A 73 -12.27 -2.19 13.40
C THR A 73 -12.29 -3.52 14.13
N THR A 74 -11.76 -4.58 13.52
CA THR A 74 -11.62 -5.91 14.08
C THR A 74 -10.19 -6.10 14.60
N ASN A 75 -10.04 -6.25 15.91
CA ASN A 75 -8.76 -6.65 16.53
C ASN A 75 -8.52 -8.15 16.28
N SER A 76 -8.35 -8.54 15.02
CA SER A 76 -8.02 -9.92 14.65
C SER A 76 -6.52 -10.14 14.74
N GLU A 77 -6.09 -11.15 15.50
CA GLU A 77 -4.68 -11.54 15.56
C GLU A 77 -4.19 -12.19 14.26
N HIS A 78 -5.10 -12.67 13.43
CA HIS A 78 -4.81 -13.41 12.21
C HIS A 78 -4.86 -12.55 10.94
N GLU A 79 -5.45 -11.36 11.00
CA GLU A 79 -5.60 -10.49 9.82
C GLU A 79 -4.59 -9.34 9.85
N GLN A 80 -4.23 -8.87 8.67
CA GLN A 80 -3.43 -7.67 8.47
C GLN A 80 -4.00 -6.80 7.36
N ALA A 81 -3.89 -5.49 7.54
CA ALA A 81 -4.24 -4.52 6.52
C ALA A 81 -3.24 -4.57 5.36
N VAL A 82 -3.76 -4.50 4.13
CA VAL A 82 -2.98 -4.43 2.88
C VAL A 82 -3.63 -3.45 1.91
N CYS A 83 -2.84 -2.87 1.02
CA CYS A 83 -3.33 -2.19 -0.16
C CYS A 83 -3.51 -3.22 -1.27
N ARG A 84 -4.74 -3.39 -1.75
CA ARG A 84 -5.05 -4.29 -2.87
C ARG A 84 -5.22 -3.48 -4.15
N LYS A 85 -4.70 -4.03 -5.26
CA LYS A 85 -5.03 -3.63 -6.63
C LYS A 85 -5.64 -4.83 -7.33
N THR A 86 -6.75 -4.64 -8.04
CA THR A 86 -7.32 -5.64 -8.94
C THR A 86 -7.50 -5.07 -10.34
N VAL A 87 -7.32 -5.93 -11.35
CA VAL A 87 -7.76 -5.70 -12.73
C VAL A 87 -8.64 -6.87 -13.09
N GLU A 88 -9.90 -6.58 -13.39
CA GLU A 88 -10.95 -7.57 -13.60
C GLU A 88 -11.69 -7.25 -14.89
N GLU A 89 -12.01 -8.25 -15.69
CA GLU A 89 -12.98 -8.14 -16.77
C GLU A 89 -14.36 -8.48 -16.22
N ILE A 90 -15.26 -7.50 -16.24
CA ILE A 90 -16.63 -7.60 -15.74
C ILE A 90 -17.56 -7.36 -16.93
N ASN A 91 -18.32 -8.38 -17.34
CA ASN A 91 -19.21 -8.31 -18.50
C ASN A 91 -18.54 -7.77 -19.79
N GLY A 92 -17.28 -8.17 -20.05
CA GLY A 92 -16.52 -7.75 -21.22
C GLY A 92 -15.85 -6.38 -21.12
N LYS A 93 -15.93 -5.70 -19.96
CA LYS A 93 -15.25 -4.43 -19.68
C LYS A 93 -14.14 -4.63 -18.66
N VAL A 94 -12.95 -4.11 -18.96
CA VAL A 94 -11.84 -4.11 -18.01
C VAL A 94 -12.04 -3.01 -16.97
N VAL A 95 -11.94 -3.39 -15.71
CA VAL A 95 -12.14 -2.53 -14.53
C VAL A 95 -10.95 -2.67 -13.61
N THR A 96 -10.33 -1.55 -13.26
CA THR A 96 -9.25 -1.50 -12.26
C THR A 96 -9.80 -0.94 -10.95
N LYS A 97 -9.48 -1.61 -9.84
CA LYS A 97 -9.85 -1.14 -8.49
C LYS A 97 -8.64 -1.11 -7.57
N ARG A 98 -8.64 -0.13 -6.67
CA ARG A 98 -7.63 0.06 -5.63
C ARG A 98 -8.32 0.30 -4.29
N PHE A 99 -7.93 -0.41 -3.24
CA PHE A 99 -8.61 -0.29 -1.95
C PHE A 99 -7.79 -0.89 -0.79
N CYS A 100 -8.16 -0.53 0.44
CA CYS A 100 -7.75 -1.23 1.64
C CYS A 100 -8.43 -2.60 1.72
N TYR A 101 -7.67 -3.65 2.00
CA TYR A 101 -8.18 -4.99 2.25
C TYR A 101 -7.56 -5.58 3.52
N TYR A 102 -8.18 -6.63 4.06
CA TYR A 102 -7.68 -7.38 5.21
C TYR A 102 -7.51 -8.83 4.79
N THR A 103 -6.27 -9.29 4.80
CA THR A 103 -5.92 -10.66 4.44
C THR A 103 -5.32 -11.38 5.64
N ASN A 104 -5.25 -12.71 5.59
CA ASN A 104 -4.60 -13.46 6.65
C ASN A 104 -3.09 -13.18 6.64
N LYS A 105 -2.48 -13.03 7.82
CA LYS A 105 -1.04 -12.83 7.98
C LYS A 105 -0.20 -13.98 7.40
N SER A 106 -0.76 -15.19 7.33
CA SER A 106 -0.08 -16.34 6.75
C SER A 106 -0.13 -16.40 5.23
N ASP A 107 -1.02 -15.63 4.60
CA ASP A 107 -1.22 -15.69 3.16
C ASP A 107 -0.11 -14.94 2.42
N SER A 108 0.24 -15.44 1.23
CA SER A 108 1.10 -14.70 0.33
C SER A 108 0.39 -13.44 -0.18
N LEU A 109 1.16 -12.41 -0.53
CA LEU A 109 0.61 -11.18 -1.08
C LEU A 109 -0.03 -11.35 -2.47
N ASP A 110 0.26 -12.46 -3.15
CA ASP A 110 -0.33 -12.82 -4.45
C ASP A 110 -1.53 -13.78 -4.31
N ARG A 111 -1.88 -14.18 -3.08
CA ARG A 111 -2.99 -15.11 -2.78
C ARG A 111 -4.31 -14.67 -3.41
N CYS A 112 -4.50 -13.36 -3.56
CA CYS A 112 -5.72 -12.78 -4.09
C CYS A 112 -5.99 -13.11 -5.57
N MET A 113 -4.99 -13.59 -6.31
CA MET A 113 -5.20 -14.15 -7.66
C MET A 113 -5.95 -15.49 -7.64
N GLU A 114 -5.85 -16.24 -6.54
CA GLU A 114 -6.48 -17.56 -6.39
C GLU A 114 -7.86 -17.48 -5.72
N GLU A 115 -8.21 -16.33 -5.15
CA GLU A 115 -9.51 -16.11 -4.54
C GLU A 115 -10.63 -16.20 -5.59
N PRO A 116 -11.73 -16.92 -5.30
CA PRO A 116 -12.82 -17.07 -6.24
C PRO A 116 -13.46 -15.72 -6.57
N THR A 117 -13.82 -15.55 -7.85
CA THR A 117 -14.55 -14.38 -8.34
C THR A 117 -16.05 -14.67 -8.46
N GLU A 118 -16.84 -13.59 -8.57
CA GLU A 118 -18.27 -13.70 -8.87
C GLU A 118 -18.49 -14.21 -10.32
N LYS A 119 -19.74 -14.62 -10.62
CA LYS A 119 -20.10 -15.01 -12.00
C LYS A 119 -19.89 -13.84 -12.96
N ASN A 120 -19.34 -14.13 -14.14
CA ASN A 120 -19.00 -13.14 -15.18
C ASN A 120 -17.92 -12.12 -14.80
N VAL A 121 -17.13 -12.43 -13.77
CA VAL A 121 -15.93 -11.67 -13.39
C VAL A 121 -14.69 -12.53 -13.62
N VAL A 122 -13.82 -12.09 -14.52
CA VAL A 122 -12.53 -12.73 -14.77
C VAL A 122 -11.44 -11.85 -14.17
N ARG A 123 -10.74 -12.34 -13.16
CA ARG A 123 -9.61 -11.63 -12.55
C ARG A 123 -8.37 -11.81 -13.43
N ILE A 124 -7.89 -10.70 -13.98
CA ILE A 124 -6.69 -10.64 -14.83
C ILE A 124 -5.46 -10.41 -13.94
N PHE A 125 -5.59 -9.54 -12.95
CA PHE A 125 -4.52 -9.21 -12.02
C PHE A 125 -5.08 -8.94 -10.62
N CYS A 126 -4.32 -9.34 -9.62
CA CYS A 126 -4.53 -8.97 -8.25
C CYS A 126 -3.21 -9.03 -7.48
N GLN A 127 -2.95 -8.01 -6.68
CA GLN A 127 -1.79 -7.99 -5.81
C GLN A 127 -2.11 -7.22 -4.54
N ASP A 128 -1.68 -7.78 -3.41
CA ASP A 128 -1.64 -7.11 -2.12
C ASP A 128 -0.25 -6.56 -1.83
N CYS A 129 -0.17 -5.44 -1.12
CA CYS A 129 1.10 -4.88 -0.69
C CYS A 129 0.94 -4.10 0.63
N GLN A 130 2.04 -3.89 1.36
CA GLN A 130 2.01 -3.46 2.77
C GLN A 130 2.70 -2.11 3.05
N LYS A 131 3.01 -1.35 2.00
CA LYS A 131 3.60 -0.01 2.13
C LYS A 131 2.56 1.03 1.75
N ASP A 132 2.65 2.22 2.33
CA ASP A 132 1.72 3.30 1.98
C ASP A 132 1.72 3.50 0.47
N ARG A 133 0.52 3.55 -0.11
CA ARG A 133 0.25 3.88 -1.51
C ARG A 133 0.93 2.94 -2.52
N CYS A 134 1.33 1.74 -2.08
CA CYS A 134 2.04 0.76 -2.93
C CYS A 134 1.19 0.20 -4.07
N ASN A 135 -0.13 0.32 -3.98
CA ASN A 135 -1.07 -0.10 -5.02
C ASN A 135 -1.19 0.89 -6.20
N SER A 136 -0.27 1.87 -6.31
CA SER A 136 -0.12 2.70 -7.51
C SER A 136 0.55 1.96 -8.66
N ALA A 137 1.45 1.01 -8.36
CA ALA A 137 2.33 0.41 -9.35
C ALA A 137 1.56 -0.31 -10.48
N GLY A 138 1.91 0.01 -11.72
CA GLY A 138 1.64 -0.82 -12.89
C GLY A 138 2.55 -2.05 -12.88
N ASN A 139 2.14 -3.14 -13.53
CA ASN A 139 2.87 -4.42 -13.58
C ASN A 139 4.17 -4.35 -14.42
N GLU A 140 4.77 -3.16 -14.60
CA GLU A 140 5.71 -2.90 -15.71
C GLU A 140 7.19 -2.79 -15.30
N TYR A 141 7.56 -2.67 -14.01
CA TYR A 141 8.94 -2.27 -13.66
C TYR A 141 9.71 -3.12 -12.64
N VAL A 142 9.10 -4.11 -11.98
CA VAL A 142 9.83 -4.90 -10.95
C VAL A 142 10.70 -6.02 -11.54
N THR A 143 10.46 -6.45 -12.78
CA THR A 143 11.26 -7.48 -13.45
C THR A 143 12.56 -6.95 -14.07
N TRP A 144 12.64 -5.69 -14.49
CA TRP A 144 13.80 -5.15 -15.21
C TRP A 144 14.94 -4.69 -14.28
N LEU A 145 14.64 -4.07 -13.13
CA LEU A 145 15.67 -3.61 -12.19
C LEU A 145 16.36 -4.76 -11.44
N SER A 146 15.65 -5.87 -11.23
CA SER A 146 16.17 -7.08 -10.61
C SER A 146 17.21 -7.81 -11.47
N GLN A 147 17.18 -7.62 -12.79
CA GLN A 147 18.14 -8.20 -13.74
C GLN A 147 19.39 -7.34 -13.96
N LEU A 148 19.34 -6.05 -13.62
CA LEU A 148 20.47 -5.13 -13.81
C LEU A 148 21.41 -5.07 -12.59
N LEU A 149 20.91 -5.33 -11.37
CA LEU A 149 21.75 -5.34 -10.16
C LEU A 149 22.95 -6.33 -10.20
N PRO A 150 22.83 -7.57 -10.71
CA PRO A 150 23.97 -8.49 -10.76
C PRO A 150 25.04 -8.10 -11.79
N LEU A 151 24.70 -7.33 -12.83
CA LEU A 151 25.66 -6.88 -13.84
C LEU A 151 26.57 -5.75 -13.32
N PHE A 152 26.05 -4.86 -12.47
CA PHE A 152 26.86 -3.80 -11.86
C PHE A 152 27.83 -4.34 -10.80
N LEU A 153 27.42 -5.36 -10.02
CA LEU A 153 28.29 -5.97 -9.02
C LEU A 153 29.38 -6.87 -9.62
N ALA A 154 29.10 -7.51 -10.77
CA ALA A 154 30.10 -8.33 -11.46
C ALA A 154 31.27 -7.50 -12.03
N ASN A 155 31.03 -6.25 -12.42
CA ASN A 155 32.08 -5.35 -12.93
C ASN A 155 32.87 -4.66 -11.81
N SER A 156 32.35 -4.55 -10.58
CA SER A 156 33.06 -3.95 -9.44
C SER A 156 33.98 -4.91 -8.68
N MET A 157 33.96 -6.21 -9.00
CA MET A 157 34.78 -7.24 -8.34
C MET A 157 35.99 -7.71 -9.17
N ARG A 158 36.28 -7.07 -10.31
CA ARG A 158 37.58 -7.22 -11.00
C ARG A 158 38.55 -6.16 -10.48
N PHE A 159 39.19 -6.45 -9.36
CA PHE A 159 40.48 -5.87 -8.97
C PHE A 159 41.55 -6.95 -9.02
#